data_AF-A0A6J7M6G3-F1
#
_entry.id   AF-A0A6J7M6G3-F1
#
_cell.length_a   1.000
_cell.length_b   1.000
_cell.length_c   1.000
_cell.angle_alpha   90.00
_cell.angle_beta   90.00
_cell.angle_gamma   90.00
#
_symmetry.space_group_name_H-M   'P 1'
#
loop_
_entity.id
_entity.type
_entity.pdbx_description
1 polymer ?
#
loop_
_entity_poly.entity_id
_entity_poly.type
_entity_poly.pdbx_seq_one_letter_code
_entity_poly.pdbx_strand_id
1 'polypeptide(L)'
;MVGAGWYSPQGQQLRRFRESVDTAVGGELERTLAALPKRFEVDGRPLVTRPRGYDADNPRIELLRYRMLVASSTYPAAPWMGTRKALDTVRADWRAMQPLVEWLADHVGPAEDPARES
;
A
#
# COMPACT_ATOMS: atom_id res chain seq x y z
N MET A 1 -16.78 -3.64 1.61
CA MET A 1 -15.48 -2.97 1.40
C MET A 1 -14.55 -3.92 0.68
N VAL A 2 -13.67 -3.40 -0.16
CA VAL A 2 -12.50 -4.12 -0.72
C VAL A 2 -11.24 -3.35 -0.34
N GLY A 3 -10.13 -4.04 -0.19
CA GLY A 3 -8.84 -3.40 0.07
C GLY A 3 -7.68 -4.36 -0.16
N ALA A 4 -6.50 -3.78 -0.38
CA ALA A 4 -5.25 -4.50 -0.56
C ALA A 4 -4.06 -3.64 -0.14
N GLY A 5 -2.95 -4.29 0.20
CA GLY A 5 -1.72 -3.64 0.59
C GLY A 5 -1.08 -4.32 1.80
N TRP A 6 -0.44 -3.51 2.64
CA TRP A 6 0.41 -3.96 3.73
C TRP A 6 0.01 -3.24 5.02
N TYR A 7 -0.80 -3.93 5.84
CA TYR A 7 -1.51 -3.34 6.98
C TYR A 7 -0.72 -3.34 8.30
N SER A 8 0.05 -4.40 8.57
CA SER A 8 0.79 -4.54 9.83
C SER A 8 2.25 -4.92 9.58
N PRO A 9 3.10 -3.94 9.23
CA PRO A 9 4.53 -4.12 9.06
C PRO A 9 5.25 -4.81 10.21
N GLN A 10 6.25 -5.61 9.89
CA GLN A 10 7.38 -5.82 10.79
C GLN A 10 8.45 -4.74 10.57
N GLY A 11 9.33 -4.52 11.56
CA GLY A 11 10.34 -3.46 11.54
C GLY A 11 11.25 -3.50 10.30
N GLN A 12 11.65 -4.69 9.89
CA GLN A 12 12.47 -4.89 8.69
C GLN A 12 11.76 -4.56 7.38
N GLN A 13 10.47 -4.90 7.28
CA GLN A 13 9.67 -4.54 6.11
C GLN A 13 9.51 -3.01 6.03
N LEU A 14 9.31 -2.34 7.17
CA LEU A 14 9.27 -0.88 7.23
C LEU A 14 10.59 -0.21 6.86
N ARG A 15 11.72 -0.83 7.21
CA ARG A 15 13.03 -0.39 6.73
C ARG A 15 13.14 -0.54 5.22
N ARG A 16 12.87 -1.73 4.66
CA ARG A 16 12.94 -1.99 3.21
C ARG A 16 12.00 -1.09 2.41
N PHE A 17 10.81 -0.84 2.93
CA PHE A 17 9.85 0.11 2.35
C PHE A 17 10.46 1.51 2.23
N ARG A 18 10.98 2.07 3.32
CA ARG A 18 11.54 3.43 3.30
C ARG A 18 12.81 3.53 2.47
N GLU A 19 13.68 2.53 2.53
CA GLU A 19 14.86 2.44 1.66
C GLU A 19 14.47 2.46 0.19
N SER A 20 13.45 1.69 -0.20
CA SER A 20 12.98 1.64 -1.59
C SER A 20 12.34 2.96 -2.03
N VAL A 21 11.50 3.56 -1.17
CA VAL A 21 10.85 4.86 -1.43
C VAL A 21 11.89 5.98 -1.62
N ASP A 22 13.01 5.93 -0.90
CA ASP A 22 14.07 6.94 -0.99
C ASP A 22 14.89 6.88 -2.29
N THR A 23 14.69 5.85 -3.12
CA THR A 23 15.35 5.72 -4.42
C THR A 23 14.42 6.08 -5.59
N ALA A 24 14.89 5.86 -6.82
CA ALA A 24 14.09 6.07 -8.02
C ALA A 24 12.81 5.22 -8.08
N VAL A 25 12.79 4.02 -7.48
CA VAL A 25 11.60 3.15 -7.48
C VAL A 25 10.46 3.70 -6.62
N GLY A 26 10.74 4.63 -5.70
CA GLY A 26 9.70 5.38 -5.01
C GLY A 26 8.82 6.20 -5.98
N GLY A 27 9.37 6.65 -7.10
CA GLY A 27 8.60 7.35 -8.14
C GLY A 27 7.64 6.43 -8.88
N GLU A 28 7.92 5.12 -8.94
CA GLU A 28 6.97 4.13 -9.46
C GLU A 28 5.81 3.95 -8.49
N LEU A 29 6.07 3.92 -7.19
CA LEU A 29 5.01 3.86 -6.19
C LEU A 29 4.08 5.08 -6.27
N GLU A 30 4.62 6.29 -6.39
CA GLU A 30 3.82 7.52 -6.57
C GLU A 30 2.88 7.41 -7.79
N ARG A 31 3.40 6.91 -8.92
CA ARG A 31 2.61 6.70 -10.14
C ARG A 31 1.54 5.62 -9.94
N THR A 32 1.88 4.53 -9.28
CA THR A 32 0.95 3.44 -8.95
C THR A 32 -0.20 3.94 -8.09
N LEU A 33 0.10 4.73 -7.05
CA LEU A 33 -0.92 5.32 -6.18
C LEU A 33 -1.77 6.35 -6.93
N ALA A 34 -1.16 7.17 -7.80
CA ALA A 34 -1.87 8.15 -8.62
C ALA A 34 -2.79 7.52 -9.69
N ALA A 35 -2.48 6.29 -10.14
CA ALA A 35 -3.28 5.55 -11.10
C ALA A 35 -4.49 4.83 -10.47
N LEU A 36 -4.58 4.77 -9.14
CA LEU A 36 -5.73 4.15 -8.48
C LEU A 36 -7.03 4.94 -8.80
N PRO A 37 -8.17 4.26 -8.94
CA PRO A 37 -9.43 4.94 -9.11
C PRO A 37 -9.70 5.93 -7.97
N LYS A 38 -10.23 7.12 -8.28
CA LYS A 38 -10.48 8.19 -7.29
C LYS A 38 -11.37 7.81 -6.09
N ARG A 39 -12.14 6.72 -6.20
CA ARG A 39 -12.97 6.18 -5.11
C ARG A 39 -12.17 5.33 -4.11
N PHE A 40 -10.88 5.11 -4.37
CA PHE A 40 -9.99 4.39 -3.48
C PHE A 40 -9.34 5.39 -2.53
N GLU A 41 -9.32 5.03 -1.26
CA GLU A 41 -8.63 5.75 -0.21
C GLU A 41 -7.32 5.02 0.09
N VAL A 42 -6.24 5.79 0.19
CA VAL A 42 -4.92 5.30 0.57
C VAL A 42 -4.68 5.67 2.03
N ASP A 43 -4.57 4.68 2.91
CA ASP A 43 -4.21 4.85 4.31
C ASP A 43 -2.77 4.40 4.55
N GLY A 44 -1.94 5.34 4.98
CA GLY A 44 -0.56 5.10 5.37
C GLY A 44 -0.27 5.23 6.87
N ARG A 45 -1.24 5.69 7.67
CA ARG A 45 -1.06 6.10 9.09
C ARG A 45 0.26 6.84 9.36
N PRO A 46 0.49 7.99 8.72
CA PRO A 46 1.78 8.67 8.72
C PRO A 46 2.28 9.04 10.12
N LEU A 47 3.59 9.07 10.29
CA LEU A 47 4.26 9.70 11.41
C LEU A 47 3.98 11.21 11.43
N VAL A 48 3.82 11.78 12.62
CA VAL A 48 3.70 13.24 12.80
C VAL A 48 5.00 13.95 12.44
N THR A 49 6.14 13.28 12.59
CA THR A 49 7.45 13.79 12.25
C THR A 49 8.06 13.03 11.09
N ARG A 50 9.10 13.62 10.49
CA ARG A 50 9.97 12.92 9.54
C ARG A 50 10.63 11.70 10.20
N PRO A 51 10.72 10.54 9.52
CA PRO A 51 11.56 9.43 9.98
C PRO A 51 13.04 9.84 10.06
N ARG A 52 13.74 9.37 11.10
CA ARG A 52 15.19 9.58 11.27
C ARG A 52 15.95 9.02 10.06
N GLY A 53 16.94 9.77 9.56
CA GLY A 53 17.83 9.35 8.49
C GLY A 53 17.47 9.85 7.09
N TYR A 54 16.27 10.40 6.87
CA TYR A 54 15.84 10.92 5.56
C TYR A 54 15.97 12.45 5.47
N ASP A 55 16.00 13.07 4.30
CA ASP A 55 15.96 14.55 4.24
C ASP A 55 14.54 15.07 4.55
N ALA A 56 14.39 16.25 5.14
CA ALA A 56 13.10 16.93 5.25
C ALA A 56 12.59 17.41 3.89
N ASP A 57 13.50 17.76 2.98
CA ASP A 57 13.19 18.20 1.61
C ASP A 57 13.14 17.03 0.62
N ASN A 58 13.09 15.79 1.13
CA ASN A 58 12.94 14.62 0.27
C ASN A 58 11.62 14.70 -0.51
N PRO A 59 11.62 14.54 -1.85
CA PRO A 59 10.41 14.69 -2.66
C PRO A 59 9.30 13.70 -2.26
N ARG A 60 9.64 12.60 -1.59
CA ARG A 60 8.73 11.54 -1.17
C ARG A 60 8.57 11.47 0.35
N ILE A 61 8.85 12.57 1.05
CA ILE A 61 8.81 12.62 2.52
C ILE A 61 7.48 12.14 3.09
N GLU A 62 6.36 12.43 2.41
CA GLU A 62 5.04 11.99 2.85
C GLU A 62 4.87 10.47 2.80
N LEU A 63 5.40 9.80 1.77
CA LEU A 63 5.43 8.33 1.70
C LEU A 63 6.37 7.75 2.76
N LEU A 64 7.53 8.36 2.99
CA LEU A 64 8.50 7.90 3.99
C LEU A 64 7.92 7.92 5.41
N ARG A 65 6.97 8.82 5.68
CA ARG A 65 6.26 8.91 6.97
C ARG A 65 5.28 7.77 7.18
N TYR A 66 4.86 7.05 6.15
CA TYR A 66 3.91 5.96 6.28
C TYR A 66 4.44 4.84 7.18
N ARG A 67 3.51 4.21 7.90
CA ARG A 67 3.70 3.07 8.80
C ARG A 67 2.90 1.85 8.38
N MET A 68 2.22 1.94 7.27
CA MET A 68 1.50 0.89 6.56
C MET A 68 1.17 1.47 5.18
N LEU A 69 0.63 0.68 4.28
CA LEU A 69 0.11 1.21 3.03
C LEU A 69 -1.03 0.34 2.55
N VAL A 70 -2.26 0.84 2.65
CA VAL A 70 -3.47 0.11 2.23
C VAL A 70 -4.29 0.99 1.33
N ALA A 71 -4.62 0.48 0.15
CA ALA A 71 -5.66 1.04 -0.70
C ALA A 71 -6.98 0.32 -0.40
N SER A 72 -8.07 1.07 -0.27
CA SER A 72 -9.39 0.47 0.00
C SER A 72 -10.53 1.26 -0.63
N SER A 73 -11.66 0.59 -0.84
CA SER A 73 -12.89 1.23 -1.27
C SER A 73 -14.10 0.62 -0.57
N THR A 74 -15.01 1.49 -0.16
CA THR A 74 -16.25 1.10 0.51
C THR A 74 -17.43 1.36 -0.41
N TYR A 75 -18.35 0.39 -0.46
CA TYR A 75 -19.59 0.51 -1.22
C TYR A 75 -20.76 0.72 -0.25
N PRO A 76 -21.68 1.65 -0.52
CA PRO A 76 -22.97 1.67 0.15
C PRO A 76 -23.77 0.43 -0.26
N ALA A 77 -24.68 -0.02 0.61
CA ALA A 77 -25.57 -1.15 0.30
C ALA A 77 -26.32 -0.90 -1.01
N ALA A 78 -26.30 -1.88 -1.92
CA ALA A 78 -26.87 -1.73 -3.25
C ALA A 78 -27.44 -3.04 -3.80
N PRO A 79 -28.50 -2.99 -4.65
CA PRO A 79 -29.18 -4.19 -5.15
C PRO A 79 -28.29 -5.17 -5.93
N TRP A 80 -27.22 -4.68 -6.57
CA TRP A 80 -26.30 -5.53 -7.34
C TRP A 80 -25.47 -6.47 -6.45
N MET A 81 -25.38 -6.24 -5.14
CA MET A 81 -24.50 -6.98 -4.24
C MET A 81 -24.89 -8.46 -4.07
N GLY A 82 -26.17 -8.81 -4.29
CA GLY A 82 -26.64 -10.19 -4.29
C GLY A 82 -26.52 -10.91 -5.64
N THR A 83 -25.86 -10.31 -6.63
CA THR A 83 -25.82 -10.81 -8.01
C THR A 83 -24.40 -11.11 -8.48
N ARG A 84 -24.25 -11.77 -9.64
CA ARG A 84 -22.94 -12.03 -10.27
C ARG A 84 -22.12 -10.75 -10.51
N LYS A 85 -22.78 -9.60 -10.70
CA LYS A 85 -22.12 -8.30 -10.85
C LYS A 85 -21.22 -7.95 -9.67
N ALA A 86 -21.54 -8.43 -8.47
CA ALA A 86 -20.70 -8.23 -7.29
C ALA A 86 -19.32 -8.87 -7.45
N LEU A 87 -19.26 -10.11 -7.96
CA LEU A 87 -18.01 -10.81 -8.22
C LEU A 87 -17.15 -10.08 -9.26
N ASP A 88 -17.77 -9.62 -10.35
CA ASP A 88 -17.06 -8.91 -11.41
C ASP A 88 -16.51 -7.56 -10.92
N THR A 89 -17.28 -6.86 -10.07
CA THR A 89 -16.89 -5.59 -9.47
C THR A 89 -15.71 -5.78 -8.51
N VAL A 90 -15.80 -6.74 -7.58
CA VAL A 90 -14.73 -7.03 -6.63
C VAL A 90 -13.45 -7.46 -7.34
N ARG A 91 -13.54 -8.29 -8.39
CA ARG A 91 -12.38 -8.71 -9.20
C ARG A 91 -11.74 -7.54 -9.94
N ALA A 92 -12.54 -6.65 -10.52
CA ALA A 92 -12.01 -5.45 -11.17
C ALA A 92 -11.25 -4.58 -10.17
N ASP A 93 -11.77 -4.44 -8.95
CA ASP A 93 -11.16 -3.60 -7.92
C ASP A 93 -9.85 -4.21 -7.38
N TRP A 94 -9.79 -5.53 -7.18
CA TRP A 94 -8.53 -6.20 -6.84
C TRP A 94 -7.48 -6.10 -7.95
N ARG A 95 -7.88 -6.20 -9.23
CA ARG A 95 -6.97 -5.98 -10.36
C ARG A 95 -6.44 -4.54 -10.40
N ALA A 96 -7.27 -3.56 -10.03
CA ALA A 96 -6.82 -2.17 -9.96
C ALA A 96 -5.77 -1.95 -8.85
N MET A 97 -5.83 -2.70 -7.74
CA MET A 97 -4.84 -2.62 -6.66
C MET A 97 -3.64 -3.55 -6.88
N GLN A 98 -3.67 -4.44 -7.87
CA GLN A 98 -2.60 -5.41 -8.12
C GLN A 98 -1.21 -4.76 -8.27
N PRO A 99 -1.03 -3.66 -9.02
CA PRO A 99 0.28 -3.02 -9.14
C PRO A 99 0.85 -2.52 -7.80
N LEU A 100 -0.02 -2.09 -6.87
CA LEU A 100 0.41 -1.72 -5.52
C LEU A 100 0.92 -2.94 -4.74
N VAL A 101 0.21 -4.06 -4.84
CA VAL A 101 0.59 -5.31 -4.15
C VAL A 101 1.89 -5.87 -4.73
N GLU A 102 2.07 -5.81 -6.05
CA GLU A 102 3.29 -6.24 -6.74
C GLU A 102 4.48 -5.40 -6.33
N TRP A 103 4.34 -4.06 -6.33
CA TRP A 103 5.42 -3.17 -5.86
C TRP A 103 5.83 -3.48 -4.41
N LEU A 104 4.85 -3.73 -3.53
CA LEU A 104 5.14 -4.12 -2.14
C LEU A 104 5.83 -5.50 -2.07
N ALA A 105 5.42 -6.46 -2.89
CA ALA A 105 6.06 -7.77 -2.93
C ALA A 105 7.53 -7.68 -3.40
N ASP A 106 7.79 -6.91 -4.45
CA ASP A 106 9.11 -6.79 -5.07
C ASP A 106 10.11 -6.01 -4.22
N HIS A 107 9.66 -4.97 -3.51
CA HIS A 107 10.54 -4.04 -2.79
C HIS A 107 10.50 -4.20 -1.27
N VAL A 108 9.39 -4.67 -0.71
CA VAL A 108 9.23 -4.87 0.74
C VAL A 108 9.33 -6.34 1.11
N GLY A 109 8.82 -7.24 0.28
CA GLY A 109 8.87 -8.69 0.50
C GLY A 109 8.10 -9.16 1.75
N PRO A 110 8.14 -10.47 2.02
CA PRO A 110 7.41 -11.05 3.15
C PRO A 110 7.99 -10.61 4.50
N ALA A 111 7.16 -10.75 5.53
CA ALA A 111 7.62 -10.78 6.92
C ALA A 111 8.63 -11.92 7.09
N GLU A 112 9.52 -11.82 8.09
CA GLU A 112 10.34 -12.97 8.43
C GLU A 112 9.45 -14.07 8.97
N ASP A 113 9.82 -15.31 8.65
CA ASP A 113 9.13 -16.47 9.17
C ASP A 113 9.52 -16.63 10.65
N PRO A 114 8.60 -16.45 11.60
CA PRO A 114 8.92 -16.61 13.02
C PRO A 114 9.43 -18.03 13.37
N ALA A 115 9.18 -19.02 12.50
CA ALA A 115 9.69 -20.39 12.70
C ALA A 115 11.17 -20.57 12.33
N ARG A 116 11.84 -19.60 11.69
CA ARG A 116 13.27 -19.70 11.34
C ARG A 116 14.22 -19.33 12.47
N GLU A 117 13.70 -18.77 13.56
CA GLU A 117 14.49 -18.38 14.74
C GLU A 117 14.35 -19.36 15.92
N SER A 118 13.76 -20.55 15.69
CA SER A 118 13.50 -21.61 16.70
C SER A 118 14.42 -22.82 16.55
#